data_AF-A0A8T3A9L9-F1
#
_entry.id   AF-A0A8T3A9L9-F1
#
_cell.length_a   1.000
_cell.length_b   1.000
_cell.length_c   1.000
_cell.angle_alpha   90.00
_cell.angle_beta   90.00
_cell.angle_gamma   90.00
#
_symmetry.space_group_name_H-M   'P 1'
#
loop_
_entity.id
_entity.type
_entity.pdbx_description
1 polymer ?
#
loop_
_entity_poly.entity_id
_entity_poly.type
_entity_poly.pdbx_seq_one_letter_code
_entity_poly.pdbx_strand_id
1 'polypeptide(L)' 'MSSVFVHFALDEMRKRSARDGKATTGEGLECGVLFEFGPSITIETVYAVPLSN' A
#
# COMPACT_ATOMS: atom_id res chain seq x y z
N MET A 1 -2.63 13.76 -3.72
CA MET A 1 -3.14 13.04 -4.92
C MET A 1 -2.38 13.27 -6.26
N SER A 2 -1.08 13.56 -6.27
CA SER A 2 -0.21 13.37 -7.46
C SER A 2 1.17 12.91 -6.99
N SER A 3 1.21 11.72 -6.40
CA SER A 3 2.45 11.11 -5.96
C SER A 3 2.53 9.71 -6.57
N VAL A 4 3.27 9.60 -7.68
CA VAL A 4 3.54 8.31 -8.34
C VAL A 4 4.28 7.34 -7.40
N PHE A 5 4.95 7.88 -6.37
CA PHE A 5 5.72 7.12 -5.40
C PHE A 5 4.87 6.12 -4.61
N VAL A 6 3.66 6.50 -4.18
CA VAL A 6 2.81 5.58 -3.42
C VAL A 6 2.30 4.43 -4.25
N HIS A 7 2.00 4.67 -5.53
CA HIS A 7 1.60 3.61 -6.45
C HIS A 7 2.74 2.62 -6.67
N PHE A 8 3.98 3.10 -6.75
CA PHE A 8 5.15 2.24 -6.84
C PHE A 8 5.37 1.42 -5.56
N ALA A 9 5.23 2.04 -4.38
CA ALA A 9 5.34 1.34 -3.11
C ALA A 9 4.28 0.23 -2.95
N LEU A 10 3.03 0.52 -3.32
CA LEU A 10 1.95 -0.47 -3.30
C LEU A 10 2.16 -1.59 -4.34
N ASP A 11 2.67 -1.27 -5.53
CA ASP A 11 2.95 -2.28 -6.56
C ASP A 11 4.12 -3.18 -6.17
N GLU A 12 5.18 -2.64 -5.57
CA GLU A 12 6.30 -3.44 -5.06
C GLU A 12 5.87 -4.35 -3.90
N MET A 13 5.07 -3.83 -2.95
CA MET A 13 4.49 -4.64 -1.86
C MET A 13 3.66 -5.79 -2.41
N ARG A 14 2.84 -5.54 -3.44
CA ARG A 14 2.04 -6.58 -4.10
C ARG A 14 2.93 -7.64 -4.78
N LYS A 15 3.94 -7.21 -5.54
CA LYS A 15 4.88 -8.10 -6.24
C LYS A 15 5.68 -8.96 -5.27
N ARG A 16 6.17 -8.37 -4.18
CA ARG A 16 6.87 -9.08 -3.11
C ARG A 16 5.96 -10.09 -2.42
N SER A 17 4.73 -9.70 -2.09
CA SER A 17 3.76 -10.60 -1.47
C SER A 17 3.45 -11.82 -2.34
N ALA A 18 3.31 -11.62 -3.66
CA ALA A 18 3.12 -12.70 -4.62
C ALA A 18 4.36 -13.61 -4.75
N ARG A 19 5.56 -13.03 -4.80
CA ARG A 19 6.83 -13.78 -4.85
C ARG A 19 7.04 -14.64 -3.59
N ASP A 20 6.67 -14.10 -2.44
CA ASP A 20 6.85 -14.76 -1.14
C ASP A 20 5.65 -15.67 -0.78
N GLY A 21 4.69 -15.86 -1.71
CA GLY A 21 3.54 -16.77 -1.55
C GLY A 21 2.58 -16.37 -0.43
N LYS A 22 2.49 -15.08 -0.11
CA LYS A 22 1.64 -14.57 0.99
C LYS A 22 0.16 -14.67 0.62
N ALA A 23 -0.67 -14.85 1.65
CA ALA A 23 -2.12 -15.00 1.50
C ALA A 23 -2.82 -13.73 0.99
N THR A 24 -2.23 -12.55 1.19
CA THR A 24 -2.78 -11.27 0.76
C THR A 24 -1.73 -10.44 0.03
N THR A 25 -2.17 -9.46 -0.75
CA THR A 25 -1.28 -8.50 -1.44
C THR A 25 -0.60 -7.50 -0.49
N GLY A 26 -0.99 -7.48 0.79
CA GLY A 26 -0.41 -6.68 1.87
C GLY A 26 0.46 -7.52 2.80
N GLU A 27 1.39 -8.29 2.24
CA GLU A 27 2.36 -9.13 2.98
C GLU A 27 1.74 -10.21 3.89
N GLY A 28 0.47 -10.56 3.67
CA GLY A 28 -0.29 -11.51 4.50
C GLY A 28 -1.17 -10.85 5.57
N LEU A 29 -1.23 -9.51 5.62
CA LEU A 29 -2.12 -8.76 6.49
C LEU A 29 -3.47 -8.49 5.81
N GLU A 30 -4.53 -8.41 6.61
CA GLU A 30 -5.90 -8.13 6.16
C GLU A 30 -6.20 -6.63 6.01
N CYS A 31 -5.37 -5.76 6.56
CA CYS A 31 -5.49 -4.32 6.40
C CYS A 31 -4.13 -3.64 6.53
N GLY A 32 -4.03 -2.44 5.98
CA GLY A 32 -2.85 -1.59 6.08
C GLY A 32 -3.22 -0.12 6.02
N VAL A 33 -2.31 0.74 6.47
CA VAL A 33 -2.47 2.19 6.38
C VAL A 33 -1.29 2.74 5.60
N LEU A 34 -1.59 3.57 4.60
CA LEU A 34 -0.60 4.32 3.84
C LEU A 34 -0.66 5.78 4.27
N PHE A 35 0.52 6.36 4.54
CA PHE A 35 0.68 7.77 4.86
C PHE A 35 1.43 8.47 3.73
N GLU A 36 0.83 9.55 3.23
CA GLU A 36 1.49 10.49 2.32
C GLU A 36 1.73 11.80 3.05
N PHE A 37 2.99 12.23 3.04
CA PHE A 37 3.39 13.51 3.60
C PHE A 37 3.54 14.53 2.47
N GLY A 38 2.64 15.50 2.43
CA GLY A 38 2.70 16.62 1.49
C GLY A 38 3.60 17.75 1.99
N PRO A 39 3.94 18.73 1.13
CA PRO A 39 4.72 19.90 1.55
C PRO A 39 3.95 20.68 2.62
N SER A 40 4.57 20.88 3.79
CA SER A 40 4.01 21.44 5.04
C SER A 40 3.49 20.37 6.02
N ILE A 41 2.25 20.50 6.51
CA ILE A 41 1.64 19.69 7.59
C ILE A 41 0.56 18.72 7.09
N THR A 42 0.37 18.60 5.77
CA THR A 42 -0.68 17.76 5.21
C THR A 42 -0.28 16.29 5.25
N ILE A 43 -1.11 15.46 5.89
CA ILE A 43 -1.00 14.01 5.88
C ILE A 43 -2.22 13.47 5.13
N GLU A 44 -2.02 12.85 3.96
CA GLU A 44 -3.08 12.05 3.33
C GLU A 44 -2.96 10.63 3.91
N THR A 45 -4.03 10.12 4.51
CA THR A 45 -4.08 8.78 5.10
C THR A 45 -5.06 7.92 4.30
N VAL A 46 -4.59 6.78 3.79
CA VAL A 46 -5.42 5.84 3.04
C VAL A 46 -5.48 4.51 3.79
N TYR A 47 -6.70 4.05 4.04
CA TYR A 47 -6.94 2.71 4.56
C TYR A 47 -6.98 1.71 3.40
N ALA A 48 -6.03 0.78 3.40
CA ALA A 48 -5.90 -0.25 2.38
C ALA A 48 -6.48 -1.57 2.89
N VAL A 49 -7.41 -2.13 2.11
CA VAL A 49 -7.94 -3.48 2.30
C VAL A 49 -7.50 -4.35 1.11
N PRO A 50 -7.01 -5.57 1.32
CA PRO A 50 -6.81 -6.54 0.27
C PRO A 50 -8.15 -6.77 -0.44
N LEU A 51 -8.15 -6.68 -1.77
CA LEU A 51 -9.30 -7.08 -2.56
C LEU A 51 -9.39 -8.61 -2.47
N SER A 52 -10.31 -9.10 -1.65
CA SER A 52 -10.74 -10.50 -1.68
C SER A 52 -11.32 -10.79 -3.06
N ASN A 53 -10.75 -11.78 -3.75
CA ASN A 53 -11.27 -12.27 -5.02
C ASN A 53 -12.61 -12.98 -4.84
#